data_AF-A0A0B3APG1-F1
#
_entry.id   AF-A0A0B3APG1-F1
#
_cell.length_a   1.000
_cell.length_b   1.000
_cell.length_c   1.000
_cell.angle_alpha   90.00
_cell.angle_beta   90.00
_cell.angle_gamma   90.00
#
_symmetry.space_group_name_H-M   'P 1'
#
loop_
_entity.id
_entity.type
_entity.pdbx_description
1 polymer ?
#
loop_
_entity_poly.entity_id
_entity_poly.type
_entity_poly.pdbx_seq_one_letter_code
_entity_poly.pdbx_strand_id
1 'polypeptide(L)'
;MGIEAKLNMKVIDQGLKRFRRDIKYFERNYRTLREEYLDQFIAIYNEEVVAHRATIKELINELDEEQLDPTKVYVGNTYPQRQFILDITA
;
A
#
# COMPACT_ATOMS: atom_id res chain seq x y z
N MET A 1 21.12 22.82 -17.32
CA MET A 1 20.49 22.10 -16.19
C MET A 1 19.00 22.45 -15.95
N GLY A 2 18.28 23.13 -16.85
CA GLY A 2 17.04 23.84 -16.49
C GLY A 2 15.69 23.15 -16.68
N ILE A 3 15.59 22.09 -17.49
CA ILE A 3 14.31 21.48 -17.89
C ILE A 3 14.14 20.08 -17.28
N GLU A 4 15.15 19.23 -17.39
CA GLU A 4 15.14 17.86 -16.85
C GLU A 4 14.94 17.83 -15.32
N ALA A 5 15.63 18.70 -14.57
CA ALA A 5 15.46 18.79 -13.13
C ALA A 5 14.03 19.19 -12.72
N LYS A 6 13.37 20.06 -13.50
CA LYS A 6 11.98 20.48 -13.25
C LYS A 6 10.97 19.38 -13.59
N LEU A 7 11.23 18.62 -14.65
CA LEU A 7 10.43 17.44 -15.03
C LEU A 7 10.51 16.37 -13.95
N ASN A 8 11.72 16.03 -13.50
CA ASN A 8 11.93 15.03 -12.45
C ASN A 8 11.25 15.43 -11.14
N MET A 9 11.36 16.70 -10.74
CA MET A 9 10.69 17.21 -9.53
C MET A 9 9.16 17.10 -9.62
N LYS A 10 8.57 17.40 -10.79
CA LYS A 10 7.12 17.25 -11.00
C LYS A 10 6.68 15.79 -10.94
N VAL A 11 7.44 14.88 -11.54
CA VAL A 11 7.14 13.44 -11.50
C VAL A 11 7.19 12.91 -10.08
N ILE A 12 8.18 13.32 -9.28
CA ILE A 12 8.29 12.94 -7.87
C ILE A 12 7.10 13.49 -7.06
N ASP A 13 6.74 14.77 -7.23
CA ASP A 13 5.60 15.37 -6.53
C ASP A 13 4.28 14.66 -6.86
N GLN A 14 4.06 14.34 -8.14
CA GLN A 14 2.88 13.58 -8.57
C GLN A 14 2.86 12.16 -7.99
N GLY A 15 4.02 11.47 -7.98
CA GLY A 15 4.17 10.14 -7.39
C GLY A 15 3.84 10.14 -5.90
N LEU A 16 4.37 11.10 -5.14
CA LEU A 16 4.10 11.24 -3.71
C LEU A 16 2.62 11.57 -3.42
N LYS A 17 2.01 12.43 -4.23
CA LYS A 17 0.58 12.74 -4.12
C LYS A 17 -0.29 11.52 -4.37
N ARG A 18 0.03 10.70 -5.38
CA ARG A 18 -0.65 9.43 -5.64
C ARG A 18 -0.49 8.47 -4.46
N PHE A 19 0.74 8.23 -4.03
CA PHE A 19 1.03 7.31 -2.92
C PHE A 19 0.29 7.71 -1.63
N ARG A 20 0.19 9.00 -1.33
CA ARG A 20 -0.63 9.50 -0.22
C ARG A 20 -2.13 9.21 -0.38
N ARG A 21 -2.66 9.18 -1.60
CA ARG A 21 -4.06 8.79 -1.84
C ARG A 21 -4.24 7.30 -1.62
N ASP A 22 -3.31 6.47 -2.10
CA ASP A 22 -3.35 5.01 -1.92
C ASP A 22 -3.34 4.63 -0.43
N ILE A 23 -2.50 5.29 0.39
CA ILE A 23 -2.51 5.14 1.86
C ILE A 23 -3.89 5.53 2.44
N LYS A 24 -4.42 6.70 2.06
CA LYS A 24 -5.73 7.14 2.56
C LYS A 24 -6.88 6.24 2.14
N TYR A 25 -6.80 5.67 0.94
CA TYR A 25 -7.75 4.67 0.47
C TYR A 25 -7.70 3.44 1.36
N PHE A 26 -6.51 2.92 1.67
CA PHE A 26 -6.35 1.80 2.59
C PHE A 26 -6.94 2.09 3.97
N GLU A 27 -6.59 3.24 4.57
CA GLU A 27 -7.07 3.61 5.90
C GLU A 27 -8.60 3.75 5.96
N ARG A 28 -9.21 4.42 4.97
CA ARG A 28 -10.66 4.64 4.91
C ARG A 28 -11.44 3.35 4.66
N ASN A 29 -10.87 2.42 3.90
CA ASN A 29 -11.51 1.17 3.52
C ASN A 29 -11.01 -0.03 4.32
N TYR A 30 -10.20 0.18 5.37
CA TYR A 30 -9.51 -0.90 6.08
C TYR A 30 -10.46 -2.02 6.54
N ARG A 31 -11.64 -1.64 7.06
CA ARG A 31 -12.63 -2.63 7.50
C ARG A 31 -13.10 -3.53 6.37
N THR A 32 -13.50 -2.94 5.23
CA THR A 32 -13.94 -3.68 4.05
C THR A 32 -12.81 -4.53 3.48
N LEU A 33 -11.62 -3.95 3.33
CA LEU A 33 -10.43 -4.65 2.82
C LEU A 33 -10.04 -5.82 3.73
N ARG A 34 -10.22 -5.70 5.05
CA ARG A 34 -9.97 -6.79 6.00
C ARG A 34 -11.01 -7.90 5.91
N GLU A 35 -12.27 -7.56 5.66
CA GLU A 35 -13.33 -8.55 5.46
C GLU A 35 -13.14 -9.33 4.14
N GLU A 36 -12.64 -8.65 3.10
CA GLU A 36 -12.44 -9.23 1.76
C GLU A 36 -11.10 -9.99 1.61
N TYR A 37 -10.01 -9.43 2.14
CA TYR A 37 -8.64 -9.95 2.02
C TYR A 37 -8.09 -10.35 3.39
N LEU A 38 -8.82 -11.18 4.14
CA LEU A 38 -8.47 -11.54 5.51
C LEU A 38 -7.07 -12.18 5.60
N ASP A 39 -6.24 -11.65 6.52
CA ASP A 39 -4.88 -12.13 6.81
C ASP A 39 -3.94 -12.15 5.59
N GLN A 40 -4.08 -11.15 4.72
CA GLN A 40 -3.27 -10.99 3.51
C GLN A 40 -2.54 -9.65 3.48
N PHE A 41 -1.45 -9.64 2.71
CA PHE A 41 -0.88 -8.42 2.16
C PHE A 41 -1.65 -8.01 0.92
N ILE A 42 -1.92 -6.72 0.79
CA ILE A 42 -2.59 -6.13 -0.37
C ILE A 42 -1.72 -5.03 -0.97
N ALA A 43 -1.58 -5.06 -2.28
CA ALA A 43 -0.96 -3.98 -3.06
C ALA A 43 -2.07 -3.07 -3.60
N ILE A 44 -1.91 -1.77 -3.37
CA ILE A 44 -2.85 -0.74 -3.80
C ILE A 44 -2.14 0.23 -4.74
N TYR A 45 -2.78 0.52 -5.86
CA TYR A 45 -2.29 1.47 -6.85
C TYR A 45 -3.46 2.23 -7.46
N ASN A 46 -3.39 3.57 -7.47
CA ASN A 46 -4.49 4.43 -7.92
C ASN A 46 -5.82 4.14 -7.20
N GLU A 47 -5.75 3.95 -5.87
CA GLU A 47 -6.93 3.71 -5.03
C GLU A 47 -7.69 2.41 -5.39
N GLU A 48 -7.00 1.42 -5.98
CA GLU A 48 -7.52 0.09 -6.30
C GLU A 48 -6.59 -1.00 -5.78
N VAL A 49 -7.15 -2.13 -5.33
CA VAL A 49 -6.36 -3.33 -5.00
C VAL A 49 -5.93 -3.98 -6.30
N VAL A 50 -4.63 -4.02 -6.56
CA VAL A 50 -4.06 -4.58 -7.80
C VAL A 50 -3.52 -5.99 -7.62
N ALA A 51 -3.14 -6.36 -6.39
CA ALA A 51 -2.66 -7.71 -6.08
C ALA A 51 -2.85 -8.00 -4.58
N HIS A 52 -2.95 -9.28 -4.21
CA HIS A 52 -3.10 -9.69 -2.82
C HIS A 52 -2.59 -11.12 -2.57
N ARG A 53 -1.80 -11.32 -1.51
CA ARG A 53 -1.24 -12.64 -1.16
C ARG A 53 -1.02 -12.80 0.34
N ALA A 54 -0.95 -14.04 0.80
CA ALA A 54 -0.73 -14.37 2.20
C ALA A 54 0.66 -13.92 2.70
N THR A 55 1.66 -13.93 1.82
CA THR A 55 3.03 -13.49 2.15
C THR A 55 3.49 -12.35 1.25
N ILE A 56 4.37 -11.50 1.79
CA ILE A 56 4.99 -10.41 1.01
C ILE A 56 5.79 -10.92 -0.18
N LYS A 57 6.40 -12.11 -0.06
CA LYS A 57 7.20 -12.72 -1.14
C LYS A 57 6.32 -13.10 -2.32
N GLU A 58 5.18 -13.76 -2.06
CA GLU A 58 4.21 -14.09 -3.11
C GLU A 58 3.64 -12.84 -3.76
N LEU A 59 3.37 -11.79 -2.97
CA LEU A 59 2.87 -10.53 -3.51
C LEU A 59 3.89 -9.88 -4.46
N ILE A 60 5.17 -9.84 -4.09
CA ILE A 60 6.22 -9.28 -4.94
C ILE A 60 6.37 -10.10 -6.24
N ASN A 61 6.29 -11.43 -6.15
CA ASN A 61 6.34 -12.28 -7.34
C ASN A 61 5.15 -12.04 -8.28
N GLU A 62 3.93 -11.91 -7.75
CA GLU A 62 2.74 -11.58 -8.56
C GLU A 62 2.88 -10.22 -9.24
N LEU A 63 3.35 -9.20 -8.52
CA LEU A 63 3.60 -7.88 -9.11
C LEU A 63 4.63 -7.93 -10.23
N ASP A 64 5.70 -8.72 -10.09
CA ASP A 64 6.71 -8.92 -11.14
C ASP A 64 6.13 -9.64 -12.37
N GLU A 65 5.34 -10.69 -12.16
CA GLU A 65 4.62 -11.42 -13.22
C GLU A 65 3.68 -10.51 -14.01
N GLU A 66 3.02 -9.57 -13.33
CA GLU A 66 2.13 -8.56 -13.92
C GLU A 66 2.88 -7.33 -14.49
N GLN A 67 4.20 -7.30 -14.43
CA GLN A 67 5.04 -6.16 -14.83
C GLN A 67 4.70 -4.86 -14.09
N LEU A 68 4.19 -4.98 -12.86
CA LEU A 68 3.93 -3.88 -11.95
C LEU A 68 5.14 -3.67 -11.03
N ASP A 69 5.73 -2.49 -11.10
CA ASP A 69 6.88 -2.13 -10.26
C ASP A 69 6.48 -2.05 -8.77
N PRO A 70 7.00 -2.95 -7.90
CA PRO A 70 6.63 -2.97 -6.48
C PRO A 70 6.99 -1.69 -5.74
N THR A 71 7.91 -0.88 -6.26
CA THR A 71 8.28 0.41 -5.65
C THR A 71 7.23 1.51 -5.89
N LYS A 72 6.26 1.27 -6.77
CA LYS A 72 5.23 2.25 -7.14
C LYS A 72 3.89 2.02 -6.44
N VAL A 73 3.70 0.89 -5.77
CA VAL A 73 2.46 0.51 -5.11
C VAL A 73 2.56 0.69 -3.60
N TYR A 74 1.44 1.01 -2.96
CA TYR A 74 1.35 0.96 -1.50
C TYR A 74 1.05 -0.49 -1.07
N VAL A 75 1.77 -1.00 -0.06
CA VAL A 75 1.51 -2.33 0.49
C VAL A 75 0.99 -2.21 1.91
N GLY A 76 -0.24 -2.66 2.12
CA GLY A 76 -0.88 -2.78 3.43
C GLY A 76 -1.05 -4.25 3.84
N ASN A 77 -1.32 -4.49 5.12
CA ASN A 77 -1.73 -5.80 5.61
C ASN A 77 -3.04 -5.68 6.38
N THR A 78 -3.86 -6.72 6.31
CA THR A 78 -5.18 -6.77 6.95
C THR A 78 -5.17 -7.57 8.26
N TYR A 79 -3.97 -7.88 8.78
CA TYR A 79 -3.82 -8.63 10.02
C TYR A 79 -4.52 -7.89 11.17
N PRO A 80 -5.17 -8.60 12.09
CA PRO A 80 -5.76 -7.98 13.27
C PRO A 80 -4.67 -7.23 14.04
N GLN A 81 -4.81 -5.90 14.14
CA GLN A 81 -3.97 -5.13 15.02
C GLN A 81 -4.23 -5.59 16.46
N ARG A 82 -3.22 -6.18 17.10
CA ARG A 82 -3.31 -6.52 18.52
C ARG A 82 -3.49 -5.23 19.30
N GLN A 83 -4.67 -5.01 19.88
CA GLN A 83 -4.83 -4.02 20.94
C GLN A 83 -4.03 -4.51 22.14
N PHE A 84 -2.88 -3.89 22.40
CA PHE A 84 -2.25 -4.00 23.70
C PHE A 84 -3.12 -3.20 24.68
N ILE A 85 -3.95 -3.90 25.46
CA ILE A 85 -4.53 -3.31 26.68
C ILE A 85 -3.39 -3.25 27.69
N LEU A 86 -2.79 -2.09 27.87
CA LEU A 86 -1.96 -1.82 29.04
C LEU A 86 -2.92 -1.60 30.21
N ASP A 87 -3.22 -2.67 30.94
CA ASP A 87 -3.90 -2.57 32.23
C ASP A 87 -2.90 -1.97 33.22
N ILE A 88 -2.89 -0.64 33.33
CA ILE A 88 -2.15 0.07 34.39
C ILE A 88 -3.12 0.26 35.55
N THR A 89 -3.34 -0.81 36.29
CA THR A 89 -4.00 -0.81 37.60
C THR A 89 -3.22 -1.73 38.53
N ALA A 90 -2.18 -1.18 39.16
CA ALA A 90 -1.61 -1.65 40.41
C ALA A 90 -0.86 -0.49 41.09
#